data_AF-A0A6B3EHV2-F1
#
_entry.id   AF-A0A6B3EHV2-F1
#
_cell.length_a   1.000
_cell.length_b   1.000
_cell.length_c   1.000
_cell.angle_alpha   90.00
_cell.angle_beta   90.00
_cell.angle_gamma   90.00
#
_symmetry.space_group_name_H-M   'P 1'
#
loop_
_entity.id
_entity.type
_entity.pdbx_description
1 polymer ?
#
loop_
_entity_poly.entity_id
_entity_poly.type
_entity_poly.pdbx_seq_one_letter_code
_entity_poly.pdbx_strand_id
1 'polypeptide(L)' 'PDTAQRIALAKAFGCARVVYNDAVRAREDARKAQQPFPRAGELSKKLITRAKLTEARSWLGEVSAVVLQQSLRDAE' A
#
# COMPACT_ATOMS: atom_id res chain seq x y z
N PRO A 1 -16.32 19.53 -3.79
CA PRO A 1 -16.32 18.55 -2.68
C PRO A 1 -16.56 19.22 -1.33
N ASP A 2 -17.39 18.65 -0.47
CA ASP A 2 -17.59 19.10 0.91
C ASP A 2 -16.38 18.72 1.81
N THR A 3 -16.44 19.12 3.08
CA THR A 3 -15.37 18.84 4.05
C THR A 3 -15.13 17.34 4.25
N ALA A 4 -16.18 16.52 4.32
CA ALA A 4 -16.07 15.09 4.52
C ALA A 4 -15.42 14.40 3.30
N GLN A 5 -15.81 14.79 2.10
CA GLN A 5 -15.25 14.28 0.85
C GLN A 5 -13.76 14.62 0.71
N ARG A 6 -13.34 15.84 1.09
CA ARG A 6 -11.92 16.22 1.09
C ARG A 6 -11.10 15.39 2.06
N ILE A 7 -11.62 15.14 3.26
CA ILE A 7 -10.95 14.28 4.27
C ILE A 7 -10.83 12.84 3.76
N ALA A 8 -11.91 12.28 3.20
CA ALA A 8 -11.90 10.92 2.66
C ALA A 8 -10.89 10.76 1.52
N LEU A 9 -10.81 11.73 0.61
CA LEU A 9 -9.83 11.75 -0.48
C LEU A 9 -8.39 11.84 0.05
N ALA A 10 -8.13 12.72 1.02
CA ALA A 10 -6.80 12.85 1.62
C ALA A 10 -6.35 11.55 2.29
N LYS A 11 -7.23 10.86 3.02
CA LYS A 11 -6.95 9.54 3.60
C LYS A 11 -6.65 8.50 2.52
N ALA A 12 -7.53 8.38 1.51
CA ALA A 12 -7.36 7.43 0.41
C ALA A 12 -6.03 7.62 -0.31
N PHE A 13 -5.70 8.86 -0.67
CA PHE A 13 -4.45 9.20 -1.34
C PHE A 13 -3.23 8.93 -0.46
N GLY A 14 -3.28 9.32 0.82
CA GLY A 14 -2.20 9.06 1.77
C GLY A 14 -1.93 7.57 1.95
N CYS A 15 -2.98 6.75 2.04
CA CYS A 15 -2.86 5.30 2.14
C CYS A 15 -2.32 4.65 0.86
N ALA A 16 -2.82 5.07 -0.31
CA ALA A 16 -2.32 4.61 -1.60
C ALA A 16 -0.80 4.89 -1.72
N ARG A 17 -0.38 6.14 -1.50
CA ARG A 17 1.02 6.55 -1.58
C ARG A 17 1.95 5.70 -0.71
N VAL A 18 1.51 5.30 0.48
CA VAL A 18 2.31 4.45 1.37
C VAL A 18 2.43 3.03 0.83
N VAL A 19 1.34 2.42 0.34
CA VAL A 19 1.40 1.08 -0.27
C VAL A 19 2.27 1.09 -1.54
N TYR A 20 2.12 2.11 -2.39
CA TYR A 20 2.98 2.30 -3.57
C TYR A 20 4.46 2.33 -3.18
N ASN A 21 4.82 3.21 -2.24
CA ASN A 21 6.21 3.39 -1.83
C ASN A 21 6.79 2.13 -1.17
N ASP A 22 6.01 1.42 -0.37
CA ASP A 22 6.44 0.17 0.24
C ASP A 22 6.66 -0.93 -0.81
N ALA A 23 5.86 -0.97 -1.88
CA ALA A 23 6.03 -1.89 -3.00
C ALA A 23 7.31 -1.60 -3.79
N VAL A 24 7.54 -0.33 -4.15
CA VAL A 24 8.78 0.12 -4.81
C VAL A 24 9.98 -0.24 -3.94
N ARG A 25 9.93 0.06 -2.65
CA ARG A 25 11.01 -0.27 -1.70
C ARG A 25 11.29 -1.77 -1.65
N ALA A 26 10.27 -2.61 -1.57
CA ALA A 26 10.44 -4.06 -1.51
C ALA A 26 11.16 -4.61 -2.76
N ARG A 27 10.86 -4.06 -3.94
CA ARG A 27 11.54 -4.45 -5.19
C ARG A 27 12.97 -3.93 -5.25
N GLU A 28 13.19 -2.70 -4.81
CA GLU A 28 14.53 -2.12 -4.71
C GLU A 28 15.43 -2.89 -3.74
N ASP A 29 14.89 -3.36 -2.61
CA ASP A 29 15.60 -4.20 -1.67
C ASP A 29 15.96 -5.56 -2.29
N ALA A 30 15.03 -6.20 -3.00
CA ALA A 30 15.29 -7.45 -3.74
C ALA A 30 16.36 -7.25 -4.84
N ARG A 31 16.30 -6.13 -5.57
CA ARG A 31 17.28 -5.76 -6.59
C ARG A 31 18.69 -5.66 -6.00
N LYS A 32 18.83 -4.92 -4.89
CA LYS A 32 20.11 -4.76 -4.17
C LYS A 32 20.65 -6.08 -3.63
N ALA A 33 19.75 -6.97 -3.18
CA ALA A 33 20.09 -8.30 -2.71
C ALA A 33 20.32 -9.33 -3.83
N GLN A 34 20.20 -8.94 -5.11
CA GLN A 34 20.26 -9.84 -6.27
C GLN A 34 19.26 -11.02 -6.18
N GLN A 35 18.10 -10.77 -5.57
CA GLN A 35 17.01 -11.74 -5.42
C GLN A 35 15.90 -11.49 -6.46
N PRO A 36 15.10 -12.52 -6.79
CA PRO A 36 13.89 -12.32 -7.57
C PRO A 36 12.95 -11.31 -6.91
N PHE A 37 12.23 -10.54 -7.71
CA PHE A 37 11.22 -9.63 -7.18
C PHE A 37 10.09 -10.41 -6.49
N PRO A 38 9.58 -9.91 -5.34
CA PRO A 38 8.43 -10.52 -4.69
C PRO A 38 7.21 -10.53 -5.62
N ARG A 39 6.40 -11.58 -5.54
CA ARG A 39 5.18 -11.69 -6.35
C ARG A 39 4.11 -10.73 -5.85
N ALA A 40 3.25 -10.28 -6.76
CA ALA A 40 2.07 -9.45 -6.49
C ALA A 40 1.27 -9.89 -5.24
N GLY A 41 0.96 -11.19 -5.16
CA GLY A 41 0.20 -11.76 -4.05
C GLY A 41 0.95 -11.71 -2.71
N GLU A 42 2.27 -11.82 -2.72
CA GLU A 42 3.10 -11.73 -1.51
C GLU A 42 3.15 -10.28 -1.02
N LEU A 43 3.33 -9.32 -1.92
CA LEU A 43 3.28 -7.89 -1.62
C LEU A 43 1.91 -7.49 -1.09
N SER A 44 0.82 -7.92 -1.73
CA SER A 44 -0.55 -7.65 -1.26
C SER A 44 -0.77 -8.17 0.16
N LYS A 45 -0.37 -9.42 0.44
CA LYS A 45 -0.50 -10.02 1.78
C LYS A 45 0.35 -9.27 2.81
N LYS A 46 1.58 -8.89 2.48
CA LYS A 46 2.51 -8.23 3.42
C LYS A 46 2.14 -6.77 3.66
N LEU A 47 1.97 -5.99 2.59
CA LEU A 47 1.85 -4.54 2.61
C LEU A 47 0.41 -4.04 2.83
N ILE A 48 -0.59 -4.91 2.63
CA ILE A 48 -1.99 -4.56 2.82
C ILE A 48 -2.59 -5.41 3.94
N THR A 49 -2.74 -6.73 3.72
CA THR A 49 -3.50 -7.60 4.64
C THR A 49 -2.87 -7.66 6.03
N ARG A 50 -1.56 -7.94 6.12
CA ARG A 50 -0.85 -8.02 7.40
C ARG A 50 -0.56 -6.65 7.98
N ALA A 51 -0.22 -5.68 7.14
CA ALA A 51 0.09 -4.32 7.61
C ALA A 51 -1.08 -3.71 8.39
N LYS A 52 -2.32 -3.82 7.90
CA LYS A 52 -3.52 -3.31 8.59
C LYS A 52 -3.77 -3.90 9.98
N LEU A 53 -3.19 -5.07 10.29
CA LEU A 53 -3.31 -5.70 11.59
C LEU A 53 -2.30 -5.17 12.61
N THR A 54 -1.32 -4.37 12.17
CA THR A 54 -0.33 -3.74 13.04
C THR A 54 -0.83 -2.37 13.50
N GLU A 55 -0.52 -1.99 14.74
CA GLU A 55 -0.89 -0.67 15.27
C GLU A 55 -0.35 0.48 14.40
N ALA A 56 0.91 0.36 13.95
CA ALA A 56 1.58 1.36 13.14
C ALA A 56 0.92 1.62 11.77
N ARG A 57 0.16 0.65 11.24
CA ARG A 57 -0.43 0.70 9.89
C ARG A 57 -1.93 0.37 9.88
N SER A 58 -2.59 0.38 11.04
CA SER A 58 -4.02 0.08 11.19
C SER A 58 -4.90 1.04 10.38
N TRP A 59 -4.47 2.29 10.24
CA TRP A 59 -5.13 3.36 9.47
C TRP A 59 -5.25 3.05 7.95
N LEU A 60 -4.47 2.11 7.40
CA LEU A 60 -4.72 1.59 6.05
C LEU A 60 -6.10 0.89 5.96
N GLY A 61 -6.67 0.47 7.09
CA GLY A 61 -8.02 -0.08 7.21
C GLY A 61 -9.14 0.95 7.08
N GLU A 62 -8.84 2.25 7.18
CA GLU A 62 -9.83 3.33 7.11
C GLU A 62 -10.31 3.67 5.70
N VAL A 63 -9.70 3.05 4.68
CA VAL A 63 -10.01 3.27 3.27
C VAL A 63 -10.34 1.96 2.57
N SER A 64 -11.04 2.06 1.43
CA SER A 64 -11.35 0.88 0.60
C SER A 64 -10.09 0.08 0.26
N ALA A 65 -10.16 -1.24 0.46
CA ALA A 65 -9.08 -2.14 0.08
C ALA A 65 -8.76 -2.06 -1.42
N VAL A 66 -9.73 -1.70 -2.27
CA VAL A 66 -9.54 -1.54 -3.71
C VAL A 66 -8.51 -0.45 -4.03
N VAL A 67 -8.52 0.68 -3.30
CA VAL A 67 -7.56 1.77 -3.50
C VAL A 67 -6.13 1.28 -3.23
N LEU A 68 -5.94 0.47 -2.18
CA LEU A 68 -4.63 -0.08 -1.82
C LEU A 68 -4.16 -1.13 -2.82
N GLN A 69 -5.06 -2.01 -3.24
CA GLN A 69 -4.77 -3.05 -4.23
C GLN A 69 -4.42 -2.43 -5.58
N GLN A 70 -5.13 -1.38 -6.00
CA GLN A 70 -4.82 -0.69 -7.24
C GLN A 70 -3.49 0.04 -7.14
N SER A 71 -3.23 0.73 -6.03
CA SER A 71 -1.95 1.40 -5.82
C SER A 71 -0.76 0.43 -5.82
N LEU A 72 -0.94 -0.81 -5.36
CA LEU A 72 0.08 -1.85 -5.49
C LEU A 72 0.29 -2.23 -6.97
N ARG A 73 -0.78 -2.45 -7.74
CA ARG A 73 -0.70 -2.76 -9.18
C ARG A 73 -0.04 -1.65 -9.98
N ASP A 74 -0.30 -0.40 -9.64
CA ASP A 74 0.31 0.76 -10.31
C ASP A 74 1.83 0.85 -10.06
N ALA A 75 2.35 0.14 -9.04
CA ALA A 75 3.77 0.05 -8.71
C ALA A 75 4.47 -1.19 -9.32
N GLU A 76 3.72 -2.10 -9.98
CA GLU A 76 4.26 -3.27 -10.68
C GLU A 76 4.82 -2.90 -12.05
#